data_AF-A0A7X7TDL2-F1
#
_entry.id   AF-A0A7X7TDL2-F1
#
_cell.length_a   1.000
_cell.length_b   1.000
_cell.length_c   1.000
_cell.angle_alpha   90.00
_cell.angle_beta   90.00
_cell.angle_gamma   90.00
#
_symmetry.space_group_name_H-M   'P 1'
#
loop_
_entity.id
_entity.type
_entity.pdbx_description
1 polymer ?
#
loop_
_entity_poly.entity_id
_entity_poly.type
_entity_poly.pdbx_seq_one_letter_code
_entity_poly.pdbx_strand_id
1 'polypeptide(L)'
;TDYRWLPTTNSNASFGYNFEGGLQQYVLMDQRVITSPEGEVFLLPASEKLSASAVALVEPWACVEEAYAVHERTTLKDGGKMLVVADGSISNKLFTAFLGRFGTPGRITMVARESFSLDSIPVVRANSIDELPAAGFDDVIYFGSNPATAETLFGKIAANGLILFVQGGNRFGRPVTATVGRFHYGNIRMVGTIGHDPSEAMAIPPTGEIRAGDKIHVIGAAGPMGVMHVIRDLCQGVEGVEVHAADMDDHRLGLLNRIAEPMARDRRIGYHPYNPARGKPGVAFNYTALMAPVPKLVDQAIGDSANHAIINIFAGIPASVSATIDLDTYIAKQLYFIGTSGSVLEDMKVVLAKVEMGRLDTDLSVAAISGMAGAVDGIRAVEKAQIPGKILVYPACETLPLTPLDQLSKVLPTVAAKLDNGLWNRNAEQALLAHFKQK
;
A
#
# COMPACT_ATOMS: atom_id res chain seq x y z
N THR A 1 -12.83 7.36 6.60
CA THR A 1 -13.44 6.27 7.39
C THR A 1 -14.32 5.37 6.56
N ASP A 2 -13.94 4.09 6.48
CA ASP A 2 -14.65 3.02 5.77
C ASP A 2 -15.53 2.21 6.73
N TYR A 3 -16.87 2.28 6.59
CA TYR A 3 -17.81 1.58 7.49
C TYR A 3 -18.03 0.15 7.01
N ARG A 4 -17.18 -0.77 7.45
CA ARG A 4 -17.14 -2.18 6.98
C ARG A 4 -18.43 -2.98 7.15
N TRP A 5 -19.34 -2.56 8.04
CA TRP A 5 -20.66 -3.19 8.22
C TRP A 5 -21.73 -2.66 7.27
N LEU A 6 -21.39 -1.67 6.44
CA LEU A 6 -22.29 -1.06 5.45
C LEU A 6 -21.72 -1.29 4.04
N PRO A 7 -21.85 -2.51 3.49
CA PRO A 7 -21.33 -2.81 2.16
C PRO A 7 -22.06 -2.02 1.07
N THR A 8 -21.31 -1.63 0.05
CA THR A 8 -21.81 -1.12 -1.24
C THR A 8 -21.55 -2.17 -2.32
N THR A 9 -21.96 -1.90 -3.57
CA THR A 9 -21.75 -2.85 -4.69
C THR A 9 -20.28 -3.26 -4.87
N ASN A 10 -19.34 -2.34 -4.63
CA ASN A 10 -17.93 -2.54 -4.97
C ASN A 10 -16.93 -2.27 -3.81
N SER A 11 -17.41 -1.85 -2.63
CA SER A 11 -16.58 -1.47 -1.46
C SER A 11 -17.46 -1.40 -0.21
N ASN A 12 -17.05 -0.69 0.85
CA ASN A 12 -17.93 -0.29 1.95
C ASN A 12 -18.30 1.21 1.87
N ALA A 13 -19.37 1.57 2.58
CA ALA A 13 -19.86 2.93 2.61
C ALA A 13 -18.95 3.81 3.48
N SER A 14 -18.70 5.04 3.07
CA SER A 14 -17.80 5.94 3.79
C SER A 14 -18.35 7.37 3.92
N PHE A 15 -17.94 8.03 5.02
CA PHE A 15 -18.24 9.43 5.28
C PHE A 15 -17.57 10.34 4.23
N GLY A 16 -18.35 11.21 3.59
CA GLY A 16 -17.92 12.06 2.49
C GLY A 16 -17.94 11.43 1.09
N TYR A 17 -18.31 10.15 0.97
CA TYR A 17 -18.54 9.48 -0.32
C TYR A 17 -19.99 9.04 -0.48
N ASN A 18 -20.47 8.21 0.45
CA ASN A 18 -21.84 7.69 0.45
C ASN A 18 -22.75 8.46 1.38
N PHE A 19 -22.17 8.98 2.47
CA PHE A 19 -22.83 9.89 3.40
C PHE A 19 -22.29 11.30 3.22
N GLU A 20 -22.98 12.28 3.81
CA GLU A 20 -22.49 13.65 3.92
C GLU A 20 -21.06 13.70 4.47
N GLY A 21 -20.28 14.70 4.05
CA GLY A 21 -18.84 14.80 4.31
C GLY A 21 -18.42 16.06 5.05
N GLY A 22 -17.11 16.27 5.17
CA GLY A 22 -16.51 17.43 5.85
C GLY A 22 -16.44 18.72 5.02
N LEU A 23 -16.90 18.72 3.75
CA LEU A 23 -16.95 19.93 2.91
C LEU A 23 -18.20 20.78 3.21
N GLN A 24 -18.41 21.07 4.49
CA GLN A 24 -19.49 21.89 5.04
C GLN A 24 -19.16 22.26 6.49
N GLN A 25 -19.83 23.27 7.03
CA GLN A 25 -19.55 23.75 8.39
C GLN A 25 -20.12 22.85 9.47
N TYR A 26 -21.26 22.20 9.19
CA TYR A 26 -21.96 21.32 10.12
C TYR A 26 -22.42 20.09 9.36
N VAL A 27 -22.32 18.93 9.99
CA VAL A 27 -22.79 17.65 9.45
C VAL A 27 -23.52 16.91 10.55
N LEU A 28 -24.67 16.33 10.23
CA LEU A 28 -25.39 15.49 11.17
C LEU A 28 -24.84 14.06 11.07
N MET A 29 -24.27 13.56 12.16
CA MET A 29 -23.77 12.18 12.22
C MET A 29 -24.75 11.30 12.98
N ASP A 30 -25.37 10.34 12.29
CA ASP A 30 -26.28 9.37 12.91
C ASP A 30 -25.48 8.33 13.69
N GLN A 31 -25.77 8.19 14.98
CA GLN A 31 -25.10 7.22 15.86
C GLN A 31 -25.15 5.79 15.32
N ARG A 32 -26.21 5.42 14.60
CA ARG A 32 -26.39 4.09 14.00
C ARG A 32 -25.46 3.83 12.81
N VAL A 33 -24.92 4.91 12.22
CA VAL A 33 -23.99 4.85 11.08
C VAL A 33 -22.54 4.94 11.54
N ILE A 34 -22.26 5.68 12.62
CA ILE A 34 -20.90 5.87 13.14
C ILE A 34 -20.51 4.86 14.23
N THR A 35 -21.42 3.98 14.65
CA THR A 35 -21.14 2.95 15.65
C THR A 35 -21.23 1.58 14.98
N SER A 36 -20.19 0.76 15.14
CA SER A 36 -20.21 -0.61 14.60
C SER A 36 -21.22 -1.50 15.34
N PRO A 37 -21.62 -2.64 14.76
CA PRO A 37 -22.45 -3.63 15.45
C PRO A 37 -21.86 -4.12 16.77
N GLU A 38 -20.53 -4.09 16.91
CA GLU A 38 -19.77 -4.45 18.11
C GLU A 38 -19.69 -3.31 19.14
N GLY A 39 -20.24 -2.14 18.83
CA GLY A 39 -20.30 -0.98 19.72
C GLY A 39 -19.12 -0.01 19.59
N GLU A 40 -18.23 -0.20 18.63
CA GLU A 40 -17.09 0.70 18.43
C GLU A 40 -17.55 1.99 17.74
N VAL A 41 -17.24 3.15 18.35
CA VAL A 41 -17.61 4.47 17.82
C VAL A 41 -16.49 5.01 16.93
N PHE A 42 -16.82 5.37 15.70
CA PHE A 42 -15.90 5.88 14.68
C PHE A 42 -15.71 7.40 14.76
N LEU A 43 -15.70 7.92 15.99
CA LEU A 43 -15.29 9.28 16.35
C LEU A 43 -14.11 9.16 17.31
N LEU A 44 -12.92 9.50 16.82
CA LEU A 44 -11.70 9.38 17.59
C LEU A 44 -11.50 10.66 18.42
N PRO A 45 -11.50 10.59 19.77
CA PRO A 45 -11.17 11.74 20.59
C PRO A 45 -9.70 12.12 20.37
N ALA A 46 -9.42 13.41 20.21
CA ALA A 46 -8.08 13.94 20.03
C ALA A 46 -7.80 15.06 21.03
N SER A 47 -6.54 15.21 21.45
CA SER A 47 -6.14 16.28 22.35
C SER A 47 -6.29 17.68 21.73
N GLU A 48 -6.85 18.64 22.48
CA GLU A 48 -6.88 20.07 22.11
C GLU A 48 -5.48 20.72 21.99
N LYS A 49 -4.43 20.00 22.40
CA LYS A 49 -3.04 20.42 22.22
C LYS A 49 -2.57 20.32 20.76
N LEU A 50 -3.21 19.50 19.94
CA LEU A 50 -2.88 19.33 18.53
C LEU A 50 -3.54 20.43 17.66
N SER A 51 -2.99 20.69 16.48
CA SER A 51 -3.67 21.45 15.43
C SER A 51 -4.81 20.62 14.83
N ALA A 52 -5.84 21.29 14.32
CA ALA A 52 -6.93 20.63 13.61
C ALA A 52 -6.40 19.93 12.35
N SER A 53 -5.42 20.52 11.66
CA SER A 53 -4.73 19.92 10.52
C SER A 53 -4.01 18.62 10.89
N ALA A 54 -3.27 18.60 12.01
CA ALA A 54 -2.56 17.40 12.42
C ALA A 54 -3.53 16.25 12.71
N VAL A 55 -4.66 16.54 13.35
CA VAL A 55 -5.72 15.55 13.64
C VAL A 55 -6.41 15.10 12.36
N ALA A 56 -6.78 16.02 11.46
CA ALA A 56 -7.46 15.70 10.21
C ALA A 56 -6.62 14.80 9.29
N LEU A 57 -5.30 14.86 9.40
CA LEU A 57 -4.35 14.08 8.62
C LEU A 57 -4.08 12.68 9.21
N VAL A 58 -4.57 12.36 10.41
CA VAL A 58 -4.38 11.04 11.04
C VAL A 58 -4.84 9.91 10.13
N GLU A 59 -6.00 10.02 9.48
CA GLU A 59 -6.53 8.95 8.62
C GLU A 59 -5.70 8.71 7.35
N PRO A 60 -5.31 9.75 6.59
CA PRO A 60 -4.36 9.58 5.50
C PRO A 60 -3.04 8.92 5.93
N TRP A 61 -2.52 9.29 7.09
CA TRP A 61 -1.28 8.70 7.64
C TRP A 61 -1.49 7.27 8.15
N ALA A 62 -2.68 6.93 8.64
CA ALA A 62 -3.02 5.56 9.02
C ALA A 62 -3.00 4.61 7.82
N CYS A 63 -3.45 5.06 6.64
CA CYS A 63 -3.31 4.28 5.41
C CYS A 63 -1.84 4.03 5.05
N VAL A 64 -0.95 5.01 5.28
CA VAL A 64 0.50 4.84 5.07
C VAL A 64 1.06 3.84 6.07
N GLU A 65 0.73 3.98 7.36
CA GLU A 65 1.24 3.09 8.41
C GLU A 65 0.81 1.63 8.16
N GLU A 66 -0.45 1.39 7.80
CA GLU A 66 -0.94 0.04 7.53
C GLU A 66 -0.21 -0.62 6.34
N ALA A 67 0.24 0.14 5.35
CA ALA A 67 1.03 -0.41 4.25
C ALA A 67 2.34 -1.08 4.70
N TYR A 68 2.80 -0.82 5.94
CA TYR A 68 3.98 -1.44 6.54
C TYR A 68 3.62 -2.35 7.72
N ALA A 69 2.60 -1.99 8.50
CA ALA A 69 2.16 -2.74 9.69
C ALA A 69 1.29 -3.96 9.35
N VAL A 70 0.87 -4.10 8.09
CA VAL A 70 0.07 -5.24 7.62
C VAL A 70 0.66 -6.56 8.08
N HIS A 71 -0.21 -7.43 8.60
CA HIS A 71 0.16 -8.78 9.01
C HIS A 71 -0.14 -9.75 7.88
N GLU A 72 0.89 -10.45 7.43
CA GLU A 72 0.80 -11.32 6.27
C GLU A 72 0.41 -12.75 6.64
N ARG A 73 -0.37 -13.35 5.76
CA ARG A 73 -0.75 -14.75 5.87
C ARG A 73 0.46 -15.63 5.53
N THR A 74 1.02 -16.31 6.52
CA THR A 74 2.22 -17.16 6.39
C THR A 74 1.89 -18.66 6.21
N THR A 75 0.61 -19.02 6.18
CA THR A 75 0.12 -20.41 6.14
C THR A 75 -0.95 -20.62 5.06
N LEU A 76 -1.17 -21.87 4.69
CA LEU A 76 -2.31 -22.31 3.88
C LEU A 76 -3.63 -22.09 4.63
N LYS A 77 -4.75 -22.00 3.90
CA LYS A 77 -6.04 -21.68 4.47
C LYS A 77 -6.59 -22.98 5.04
N ASP A 78 -6.60 -23.07 6.36
CA ASP A 78 -7.14 -24.26 7.02
C ASP A 78 -8.61 -24.44 6.65
N GLY A 79 -8.97 -25.65 6.20
CA GLY A 79 -10.31 -25.95 5.67
C GLY A 79 -10.64 -25.28 4.32
N GLY A 80 -9.69 -24.57 3.71
CA GLY A 80 -9.87 -23.83 2.45
C GLY A 80 -9.98 -24.71 1.20
N LYS A 81 -10.28 -24.06 0.06
CA LYS A 81 -10.30 -24.68 -1.27
C LYS A 81 -8.94 -24.50 -1.94
N MET A 82 -8.23 -25.60 -2.16
CA MET A 82 -6.94 -25.58 -2.85
C MET A 82 -7.07 -26.06 -4.30
N LEU A 83 -6.42 -25.37 -5.23
CA LEU A 83 -6.18 -25.82 -6.59
C LEU A 83 -4.73 -26.27 -6.73
N VAL A 84 -4.51 -27.49 -7.20
CA VAL A 84 -3.17 -28.00 -7.57
C VAL A 84 -3.12 -28.25 -9.06
N VAL A 85 -2.18 -27.62 -9.74
CA VAL A 85 -1.91 -27.83 -11.17
C VAL A 85 -0.50 -28.36 -11.33
N ALA A 86 -0.29 -29.32 -12.23
CA ALA A 86 1.06 -29.81 -12.51
C ALA A 86 1.27 -30.18 -13.98
N ASP A 87 2.41 -29.75 -14.52
CA ASP A 87 2.88 -30.15 -15.85
C ASP A 87 3.44 -31.59 -15.83
N GLY A 88 3.95 -32.03 -14.67
CA GLY A 88 4.60 -33.32 -14.46
C GLY A 88 4.23 -33.97 -13.12
N SER A 89 5.10 -34.86 -12.64
CA SER A 89 4.91 -35.60 -11.39
C SER A 89 5.09 -34.71 -10.17
N ILE A 90 4.23 -34.88 -9.16
CA ILE A 90 4.37 -34.23 -7.84
C ILE A 90 4.96 -35.25 -6.86
N SER A 91 5.96 -34.84 -6.09
CA SER A 91 6.47 -35.68 -5.00
C SER A 91 5.46 -35.75 -3.87
N ASN A 92 4.76 -36.88 -3.73
CA ASN A 92 3.79 -37.10 -2.63
C ASN A 92 4.43 -36.82 -1.26
N LYS A 93 5.67 -37.26 -1.05
CA LYS A 93 6.39 -37.05 0.21
C LYS A 93 6.57 -35.56 0.53
N LEU A 94 7.06 -34.77 -0.43
CA LEU A 94 7.28 -33.33 -0.22
C LEU A 94 5.95 -32.60 -0.07
N PHE A 95 4.95 -32.95 -0.88
CA PHE A 95 3.64 -32.31 -0.82
C PHE A 95 2.92 -32.59 0.51
N THR A 96 2.93 -33.83 1.00
CA THR A 96 2.38 -34.17 2.32
C THR A 96 3.12 -33.45 3.45
N ALA A 97 4.45 -33.36 3.39
CA ALA A 97 5.23 -32.63 4.39
C ALA A 97 4.91 -31.13 4.40
N PHE A 98 4.75 -30.53 3.22
CA PHE A 98 4.34 -29.15 3.04
C PHE A 98 2.97 -28.86 3.69
N LEU A 99 1.95 -29.67 3.39
CA LEU A 99 0.63 -29.53 4.01
C LEU A 99 0.70 -29.69 5.54
N GLY A 100 1.45 -30.69 6.02
CA GLY A 100 1.63 -30.92 7.46
C GLY A 100 2.32 -29.76 8.20
N ARG A 101 3.13 -28.96 7.50
CA ARG A 101 3.83 -27.81 8.09
C ARG A 101 3.05 -26.50 7.97
N PHE A 102 2.37 -26.27 6.86
CA PHE A 102 1.80 -24.96 6.53
C PHE A 102 0.27 -24.92 6.57
N GLY A 103 -0.43 -26.03 6.79
CA GLY A 103 -1.88 -26.05 6.98
C GLY A 103 -2.60 -27.05 6.06
N THR A 104 -3.81 -27.44 6.46
CA THR A 104 -4.55 -28.51 5.79
C THR A 104 -5.77 -27.95 5.06
N PRO A 105 -5.81 -27.98 3.72
CA PRO A 105 -7.00 -27.56 2.99
C PRO A 105 -8.15 -28.55 3.25
N GLY A 106 -9.39 -28.05 3.17
CA GLY A 106 -10.59 -28.88 3.32
C GLY A 106 -10.90 -29.71 2.06
N ARG A 107 -10.40 -29.27 0.90
CA ARG A 107 -10.48 -30.01 -0.37
C ARG A 107 -9.38 -29.56 -1.33
N ILE A 108 -8.96 -30.47 -2.20
CA ILE A 108 -8.05 -30.19 -3.30
C ILE A 108 -8.77 -30.49 -4.62
N THR A 109 -8.80 -29.50 -5.52
CA THR A 109 -9.10 -29.73 -6.94
C THR A 109 -7.78 -29.85 -7.70
N MET A 110 -7.61 -30.90 -8.49
CA MET A 110 -6.36 -31.20 -9.17
C MET A 110 -6.53 -31.22 -10.70
N VAL A 111 -5.65 -30.51 -11.39
CA VAL A 111 -5.47 -30.55 -12.85
C VAL A 111 -4.03 -30.99 -13.15
N ALA A 112 -3.83 -32.29 -13.30
CA ALA A 112 -2.53 -32.89 -13.55
C ALA A 112 -2.70 -34.23 -14.30
N ARG A 113 -1.67 -34.63 -15.07
CA ARG A 113 -1.66 -35.95 -15.74
C ARG A 113 -1.65 -37.09 -14.72
N GLU A 114 -0.75 -37.00 -13.75
CA GLU A 114 -0.66 -37.96 -12.66
C GLU A 114 -1.56 -37.54 -11.50
N SER A 115 -2.13 -38.52 -10.80
CA SER A 115 -2.84 -38.29 -9.55
C SER A 115 -2.00 -38.69 -8.36
N PHE A 116 -2.15 -37.92 -7.29
CA PHE A 116 -1.85 -38.38 -5.95
C PHE A 116 -3.15 -38.53 -5.15
N SER A 117 -3.08 -39.32 -4.08
CA SER A 117 -4.12 -39.43 -3.06
C SER A 117 -3.55 -39.03 -1.72
N LEU A 118 -4.38 -38.41 -0.89
CA LEU A 118 -4.08 -38.09 0.51
C LEU A 118 -5.15 -38.73 1.38
N ASP A 119 -4.76 -39.33 2.50
CA ASP A 119 -5.68 -40.13 3.32
C ASP A 119 -6.81 -39.30 3.97
N SER A 120 -6.55 -38.02 4.26
CA SER A 120 -7.47 -37.18 5.06
C SER A 120 -8.06 -36.00 4.30
N ILE A 121 -7.69 -35.80 3.03
CA ILE A 121 -8.12 -34.64 2.24
C ILE A 121 -8.78 -35.13 0.95
N PRO A 122 -10.05 -34.77 0.69
CA PRO A 122 -10.71 -35.07 -0.57
C PRO A 122 -9.96 -34.43 -1.76
N VAL A 123 -9.50 -35.26 -2.70
CA VAL A 123 -8.88 -34.83 -3.97
C VAL A 123 -9.86 -35.09 -5.12
N VAL A 124 -10.31 -34.02 -5.77
CA VAL A 124 -11.22 -34.07 -6.93
C VAL A 124 -10.43 -33.73 -8.19
N ARG A 125 -10.53 -34.55 -9.24
CA ARG A 125 -9.88 -34.25 -10.53
C ARG A 125 -10.79 -33.36 -11.38
N ALA A 126 -10.17 -32.40 -12.06
CA ALA A 126 -10.77 -31.62 -13.13
C ALA A 126 -9.98 -31.82 -14.43
N ASN A 127 -10.66 -31.72 -15.57
CA ASN A 127 -10.07 -31.99 -16.88
C ASN A 127 -9.21 -30.83 -17.38
N SER A 128 -9.66 -29.59 -17.14
CA SER A 128 -8.98 -28.37 -17.57
C SER A 128 -9.11 -27.28 -16.51
N ILE A 129 -8.15 -26.36 -16.50
CA ILE A 129 -8.17 -25.14 -15.69
C ILE A 129 -9.32 -24.22 -16.14
N ASP A 130 -9.68 -24.24 -17.43
CA ASP A 130 -10.68 -23.35 -18.01
C ASP A 130 -12.09 -23.58 -17.45
N GLU A 131 -12.41 -24.83 -17.10
CA GLU A 131 -13.71 -25.24 -16.54
C GLU A 131 -13.89 -24.83 -15.07
N LEU A 132 -12.80 -24.42 -14.41
CA LEU A 132 -12.82 -24.07 -12.99
C LEU A 132 -13.42 -22.68 -12.77
N PRO A 133 -14.14 -22.45 -11.65
CA PRO A 133 -14.69 -21.13 -11.34
C PRO A 133 -13.59 -20.07 -11.22
N ALA A 134 -13.87 -18.86 -11.71
CA ALA A 134 -13.04 -17.70 -11.46
C ALA A 134 -13.06 -17.36 -9.95
N ALA A 135 -11.93 -16.91 -9.43
CA ALA A 135 -11.76 -16.53 -8.02
C ALA A 135 -12.30 -17.55 -6.99
N GLY A 136 -12.17 -18.85 -7.30
CA GLY A 136 -12.78 -19.93 -6.53
C GLY A 136 -11.91 -20.59 -5.46
N PHE A 137 -10.62 -20.26 -5.40
CA PHE A 137 -9.63 -20.99 -4.60
C PHE A 137 -8.84 -20.08 -3.65
N ASP A 138 -8.75 -20.47 -2.38
CA ASP A 138 -8.01 -19.76 -1.34
C ASP A 138 -6.49 -19.98 -1.47
N ASP A 139 -6.11 -21.12 -2.04
CA ASP A 139 -4.73 -21.54 -2.30
C ASP A 139 -4.62 -22.12 -3.71
N VAL A 140 -3.64 -21.65 -4.48
CA VAL A 140 -3.34 -22.15 -5.82
C VAL A 140 -1.87 -22.56 -5.87
N ILE A 141 -1.58 -23.82 -6.19
CA ILE A 141 -0.22 -24.34 -6.27
C ILE A 141 0.03 -24.85 -7.68
N TYR A 142 1.09 -24.35 -8.31
CA TYR A 142 1.48 -24.78 -9.65
C TYR A 142 2.87 -25.43 -9.64
N PHE A 143 2.92 -26.72 -9.96
CA PHE A 143 4.14 -27.48 -10.21
C PHE A 143 4.43 -27.50 -11.71
N GLY A 144 5.17 -26.52 -12.20
CA GLY A 144 5.44 -26.39 -13.62
C GLY A 144 6.05 -25.06 -14.00
N SER A 145 6.25 -24.89 -15.30
CA SER A 145 6.90 -23.72 -15.86
C SER A 145 6.31 -23.30 -17.20
N ASN A 146 5.08 -23.71 -17.52
CA ASN A 146 4.35 -23.22 -18.69
C ASN A 146 3.81 -21.80 -18.43
N PRO A 147 4.23 -20.79 -19.22
CA PRO A 147 3.79 -19.41 -19.01
C PRO A 147 2.28 -19.22 -19.18
N ALA A 148 1.65 -19.87 -20.15
CA ALA A 148 0.21 -19.73 -20.40
C ALA A 148 -0.62 -20.31 -19.25
N THR A 149 -0.17 -21.43 -18.67
CA THR A 149 -0.77 -21.99 -17.44
C THR A 149 -0.69 -21.00 -16.29
N ALA A 150 0.48 -20.39 -16.04
CA ALA A 150 0.66 -19.41 -14.98
C ALA A 150 -0.25 -18.18 -15.16
N GLU A 151 -0.38 -17.67 -16.39
CA GLU A 151 -1.26 -16.54 -16.74
C GLU A 151 -2.73 -16.84 -16.38
N THR A 152 -3.23 -18.03 -16.73
CA THR A 152 -4.61 -18.45 -16.42
C THR A 152 -4.86 -18.59 -14.92
N LEU A 153 -3.87 -19.05 -14.15
CA LEU A 153 -4.03 -19.33 -12.73
C LEU A 153 -4.31 -18.09 -11.88
N PHE A 154 -3.82 -16.91 -12.28
CA PHE A 154 -4.15 -15.65 -11.61
C PHE A 154 -5.67 -15.38 -11.56
N GLY A 155 -6.43 -15.84 -12.56
CA GLY A 155 -7.89 -15.71 -12.60
C GLY A 155 -8.63 -16.66 -11.66
N LYS A 156 -7.96 -17.66 -11.09
CA LYS A 156 -8.57 -18.70 -10.23
C LYS A 156 -8.43 -18.40 -8.74
N ILE A 157 -7.50 -17.53 -8.36
CA ILE A 157 -7.24 -17.14 -6.96
C ILE A 157 -8.40 -16.29 -6.44
N ALA A 158 -8.95 -16.63 -5.27
CA ALA A 158 -9.95 -15.84 -4.56
C ALA A 158 -9.37 -14.55 -3.96
N ALA A 159 -10.22 -13.67 -3.44
CA ALA A 159 -9.74 -12.55 -2.61
C ALA A 159 -9.04 -13.09 -1.36
N ASN A 160 -7.94 -12.46 -0.92
CA ASN A 160 -7.07 -12.93 0.16
C ASN A 160 -6.37 -14.28 -0.12
N GLY A 161 -6.34 -14.71 -1.38
CA GLY A 161 -5.77 -16.00 -1.79
C GLY A 161 -4.26 -15.97 -1.98
N LEU A 162 -3.63 -17.13 -1.87
CA LEU A 162 -2.20 -17.34 -2.08
C LEU A 162 -1.97 -18.15 -3.36
N ILE A 163 -1.07 -17.70 -4.23
CA ILE A 163 -0.55 -18.51 -5.34
C ILE A 163 0.93 -18.85 -5.11
N LEU A 164 1.26 -20.13 -5.30
CA LEU A 164 2.59 -20.69 -5.11
C LEU A 164 3.07 -21.35 -6.41
N PHE A 165 4.23 -20.92 -6.90
CA PHE A 165 4.88 -21.49 -8.07
C PHE A 165 6.07 -22.38 -7.68
N VAL A 166 6.07 -23.64 -8.12
CA VAL A 166 7.17 -24.61 -7.93
C VAL A 166 7.75 -24.93 -9.30
N GLN A 167 8.91 -24.34 -9.63
CA GLN A 167 9.49 -24.51 -10.97
C GLN A 167 10.23 -25.84 -11.16
N GLY A 168 10.68 -26.48 -10.07
CA GLY A 168 11.35 -27.79 -10.13
C GLY A 168 12.60 -27.79 -11.02
N GLY A 169 13.41 -26.74 -10.95
CA GLY A 169 14.62 -26.55 -11.75
C GLY A 169 14.39 -25.98 -13.16
N ASN A 170 13.13 -25.79 -13.58
CA ASN A 170 12.79 -25.21 -14.87
C ASN A 170 12.59 -23.69 -14.79
N ARG A 171 12.25 -23.07 -15.92
CA ARG A 171 12.00 -21.64 -16.05
C ARG A 171 10.83 -21.38 -16.98
N PHE A 172 10.10 -20.30 -16.74
CA PHE A 172 9.04 -19.83 -17.64
C PHE A 172 9.63 -19.36 -18.98
N GLY A 173 10.84 -18.78 -18.96
CA GLY A 173 11.57 -18.40 -20.17
C GLY A 173 11.03 -17.18 -20.91
N ARG A 174 9.95 -16.56 -20.41
CA ARG A 174 9.44 -15.25 -20.83
C ARG A 174 8.69 -14.56 -19.68
N PRO A 175 8.48 -13.24 -19.75
CA PRO A 175 7.54 -12.56 -18.87
C PRO A 175 6.14 -13.16 -18.95
N VAL A 176 5.43 -13.16 -17.81
CA VAL A 176 4.11 -13.74 -17.60
C VAL A 176 3.12 -12.61 -17.33
N THR A 177 1.94 -12.65 -17.95
CA THR A 177 0.85 -11.71 -17.65
C THR A 177 0.22 -12.01 -16.28
N ALA A 178 0.40 -11.12 -15.32
CA ALA A 178 -0.19 -11.19 -13.99
C ALA A 178 -1.26 -10.11 -13.76
N THR A 179 -2.25 -10.41 -12.93
CA THR A 179 -3.31 -9.47 -12.52
C THR A 179 -2.83 -8.51 -11.44
N VAL A 180 -1.84 -7.66 -11.76
CA VAL A 180 -1.12 -6.83 -10.79
C VAL A 180 -2.00 -5.97 -9.87
N GLY A 181 -3.15 -5.48 -10.35
CA GLY A 181 -4.07 -4.70 -9.52
C GLY A 181 -4.73 -5.50 -8.39
N ARG A 182 -4.79 -6.83 -8.50
CA ARG A 182 -5.36 -7.70 -7.47
C ARG A 182 -4.45 -7.89 -6.26
N PHE A 183 -3.16 -7.56 -6.35
CA PHE A 183 -2.28 -7.59 -5.17
C PHE A 183 -2.67 -6.52 -4.15
N HIS A 184 -3.11 -5.35 -4.63
CA HIS A 184 -3.59 -4.25 -3.80
C HIS A 184 -5.06 -4.44 -3.39
N TYR A 185 -6.00 -4.49 -4.35
CA TYR A 185 -7.44 -4.52 -4.04
C TYR A 185 -8.01 -5.93 -3.80
N GLY A 186 -7.36 -6.97 -4.29
CA GLY A 186 -7.77 -8.36 -4.07
C GLY A 186 -7.05 -9.03 -2.91
N ASN A 187 -6.07 -8.33 -2.30
CA ASN A 187 -5.18 -8.83 -1.27
C ASN A 187 -4.59 -10.22 -1.60
N ILE A 188 -4.32 -10.50 -2.88
CA ILE A 188 -3.69 -11.76 -3.26
C ILE A 188 -2.20 -11.70 -2.95
N ARG A 189 -1.60 -12.86 -2.68
CA ARG A 189 -0.16 -13.01 -2.47
C ARG A 189 0.42 -14.05 -3.40
N MET A 190 1.68 -13.87 -3.76
CA MET A 190 2.41 -14.73 -4.67
C MET A 190 3.74 -15.10 -4.03
N VAL A 191 4.09 -16.38 -4.13
CA VAL A 191 5.40 -16.89 -3.73
C VAL A 191 5.85 -17.95 -4.72
N GLY A 192 7.12 -18.29 -4.70
CA GLY A 192 7.59 -19.44 -5.45
C GLY A 192 8.97 -19.93 -5.05
N THR A 193 9.33 -21.08 -5.59
CA THR A 193 10.67 -21.67 -5.46
C THR A 193 11.15 -22.14 -6.83
N ILE A 194 12.47 -22.00 -7.05
CA ILE A 194 13.16 -22.64 -8.18
C ILE A 194 13.31 -24.15 -7.98
N GLY A 195 13.20 -24.63 -6.73
CA GLY A 195 13.37 -26.03 -6.35
C GLY A 195 12.11 -26.88 -6.55
N HIS A 196 12.15 -28.08 -5.97
CA HIS A 196 11.04 -29.06 -6.04
C HIS A 196 10.16 -29.07 -4.78
N ASP A 197 10.63 -28.50 -3.67
CA ASP A 197 9.88 -28.50 -2.40
C ASP A 197 9.07 -27.19 -2.27
N PRO A 198 7.72 -27.23 -2.32
CA PRO A 198 6.89 -26.04 -2.15
C PRO A 198 7.11 -25.34 -0.80
N SER A 199 7.64 -26.04 0.21
CA SER A 199 7.98 -25.46 1.51
C SER A 199 9.02 -24.35 1.44
N GLU A 200 9.90 -24.39 0.44
CA GLU A 200 10.94 -23.38 0.22
C GLU A 200 10.36 -22.02 -0.20
N ALA A 201 9.18 -22.03 -0.82
CA ALA A 201 8.49 -20.81 -1.25
C ALA A 201 7.81 -20.07 -0.08
N MET A 202 7.55 -20.74 1.04
CA MET A 202 6.78 -20.20 2.17
C MET A 202 7.59 -19.26 3.08
N ALA A 203 8.69 -18.69 2.59
CA ALA A 203 9.46 -17.66 3.28
C ALA A 203 8.74 -16.29 3.23
N ILE A 204 7.44 -16.27 3.55
CA ILE A 204 6.60 -15.09 3.56
C ILE A 204 7.01 -14.20 4.75
N PRO A 205 7.33 -12.91 4.53
CA PRO A 205 7.60 -12.01 5.63
C PRO A 205 6.35 -11.85 6.51
N PRO A 206 6.47 -11.83 7.84
CA PRO A 206 5.31 -11.74 8.73
C PRO A 206 4.59 -10.39 8.64
N THR A 207 5.30 -9.33 8.22
CA THR A 207 4.80 -7.97 8.09
C THR A 207 5.33 -7.30 6.82
N GLY A 208 4.69 -6.20 6.40
CA GLY A 208 5.16 -5.31 5.33
C GLY A 208 6.27 -4.33 5.73
N GLU A 209 6.79 -4.43 6.95
CA GLU A 209 7.71 -3.46 7.54
C GLU A 209 9.12 -3.46 6.92
N ILE A 210 9.75 -2.28 6.89
CA ILE A 210 11.16 -2.10 6.51
C ILE A 210 12.10 -2.73 7.55
N ARG A 211 13.27 -3.17 7.11
CA ARG A 211 14.23 -3.93 7.92
C ARG A 211 15.53 -3.17 8.08
N ALA A 212 16.31 -3.58 9.08
CA ALA A 212 17.64 -3.02 9.31
C ALA A 212 18.52 -3.20 8.06
N GLY A 213 19.18 -2.12 7.64
CA GLY A 213 20.03 -2.11 6.45
C GLY A 213 19.29 -2.01 5.11
N ASP A 214 17.97 -1.84 5.10
CA ASP A 214 17.21 -1.78 3.85
C ASP A 214 17.58 -0.56 3.01
N LYS A 215 17.88 -0.81 1.73
CA LYS A 215 17.85 0.22 0.69
C LYS A 215 16.42 0.32 0.15
N ILE A 216 15.76 1.42 0.50
CA ILE A 216 14.35 1.68 0.26
C ILE A 216 14.20 2.55 -0.98
N HIS A 217 13.44 2.10 -1.96
CA HIS A 217 13.12 2.86 -3.17
C HIS A 217 11.69 3.35 -3.14
N VAL A 218 11.49 4.67 -3.03
CA VAL A 218 10.16 5.28 -3.10
C VAL A 218 9.95 5.83 -4.50
N ILE A 219 9.04 5.22 -5.28
CA ILE A 219 8.72 5.61 -6.64
C ILE A 219 7.50 6.53 -6.65
N GLY A 220 7.63 7.73 -7.23
CA GLY A 220 6.63 8.79 -7.10
C GLY A 220 6.75 9.52 -5.75
N ALA A 221 7.99 9.65 -5.27
CA ALA A 221 8.31 10.12 -3.92
C ALA A 221 7.85 11.55 -3.62
N ALA A 222 7.66 12.39 -4.64
CA ALA A 222 7.28 13.79 -4.45
C ALA A 222 5.80 14.06 -4.75
N GLY A 223 4.99 13.00 -4.92
CA GLY A 223 3.53 13.09 -4.87
C GLY A 223 2.99 13.03 -3.43
N PRO A 224 1.67 13.28 -3.23
CA PRO A 224 1.10 13.39 -1.88
C PRO A 224 1.35 12.18 -0.97
N MET A 225 1.22 10.96 -1.50
CA MET A 225 1.52 9.74 -0.73
C MET A 225 3.02 9.48 -0.65
N GLY A 226 3.78 9.75 -1.71
CA GLY A 226 5.24 9.59 -1.71
C GLY A 226 5.92 10.41 -0.62
N VAL A 227 5.51 11.67 -0.44
CA VAL A 227 6.04 12.54 0.61
C VAL A 227 5.85 11.90 1.99
N MET A 228 4.65 11.35 2.24
CA MET A 228 4.34 10.70 3.51
C MET A 228 5.17 9.43 3.72
N HIS A 229 5.32 8.58 2.70
CA HIS A 229 6.15 7.37 2.77
C HIS A 229 7.63 7.71 3.04
N VAL A 230 8.19 8.72 2.35
CA VAL A 230 9.57 9.17 2.59
C VAL A 230 9.75 9.66 4.03
N ILE A 231 8.86 10.55 4.50
CA ILE A 231 8.93 11.08 5.87
C ILE A 231 8.76 9.96 6.90
N ARG A 232 7.85 9.02 6.65
CA ARG A 232 7.62 7.85 7.50
C ARG A 232 8.89 7.05 7.64
N ASP A 233 9.51 6.66 6.52
CA ASP A 233 10.68 5.78 6.53
C ASP A 233 11.89 6.49 7.19
N LEU A 234 12.04 7.80 7.01
CA LEU A 234 13.03 8.60 7.74
C LEU A 234 12.73 8.70 9.24
N CYS A 235 11.46 8.68 9.67
CA CYS A 235 11.06 8.80 11.07
C CYS A 235 11.01 7.47 11.83
N GLN A 236 10.99 6.33 11.13
CA GLN A 236 10.71 5.03 11.75
C GLN A 236 11.79 4.58 12.74
N GLY A 237 13.04 5.06 12.58
CA GLY A 237 14.15 4.75 13.50
C GLY A 237 14.76 3.36 13.30
N VAL A 238 14.55 2.74 12.14
CA VAL A 238 15.17 1.46 11.78
C VAL A 238 16.63 1.70 11.40
N GLU A 239 17.53 0.89 11.95
CA GLU A 239 18.97 1.09 11.82
C GLU A 239 19.47 0.83 10.39
N GLY A 240 20.37 1.70 9.92
CA GLY A 240 21.13 1.47 8.68
C GLY A 240 20.33 1.56 7.39
N VAL A 241 19.10 2.08 7.42
CA VAL A 241 18.29 2.25 6.20
C VAL A 241 18.82 3.39 5.32
N GLU A 242 18.60 3.27 4.01
CA GLU A 242 18.86 4.32 3.01
C GLU A 242 17.59 4.53 2.19
N VAL A 243 17.13 5.79 2.06
CA VAL A 243 15.92 6.15 1.31
C VAL A 243 16.30 6.79 -0.03
N HIS A 244 15.99 6.10 -1.12
CA HIS A 244 16.11 6.59 -2.48
C HIS A 244 14.76 7.09 -2.99
N ALA A 245 14.61 8.41 -3.07
CA ALA A 245 13.37 9.07 -3.46
C ALA A 245 13.37 9.40 -4.96
N ALA A 246 12.55 8.69 -5.72
CA ALA A 246 12.46 8.84 -7.18
C ALA A 246 11.19 9.60 -7.58
N ASP A 247 11.35 10.69 -8.34
CA ASP A 247 10.22 11.39 -8.98
C ASP A 247 10.65 12.03 -10.31
N MET A 248 9.73 12.15 -11.27
CA MET A 248 10.02 12.69 -12.60
C MET A 248 10.10 14.23 -12.60
N ASP A 249 9.55 14.87 -11.56
CA ASP A 249 9.41 16.31 -11.47
C ASP A 249 10.44 16.91 -10.50
N ASP A 250 11.45 17.59 -11.05
CA ASP A 250 12.53 18.20 -10.27
C ASP A 250 12.03 19.30 -9.32
N HIS A 251 10.93 19.98 -9.65
CA HIS A 251 10.36 21.00 -8.77
C HIS A 251 9.70 20.35 -7.55
N ARG A 252 8.94 19.27 -7.75
CA ARG A 252 8.36 18.49 -6.64
C ARG A 252 9.45 17.84 -5.79
N LEU A 253 10.50 17.29 -6.40
CA LEU A 253 11.67 16.81 -5.64
C LEU A 253 12.29 17.93 -4.79
N GLY A 254 12.46 19.13 -5.34
CA GLY A 254 12.98 20.27 -4.56
C GLY A 254 12.09 20.69 -3.39
N LEU A 255 10.76 20.47 -3.48
CA LEU A 255 9.84 20.66 -2.35
C LEU A 255 10.02 19.57 -1.30
N LEU A 256 10.09 18.30 -1.70
CA LEU A 256 10.35 17.18 -0.79
C LEU A 256 11.69 17.33 -0.07
N ASN A 257 12.76 17.71 -0.79
CA ASN A 257 14.10 17.84 -0.25
C ASN A 257 14.19 18.86 0.90
N ARG A 258 13.40 19.93 0.85
CA ARG A 258 13.33 20.92 1.93
C ARG A 258 12.87 20.32 3.26
N ILE A 259 12.10 19.23 3.20
CA ILE A 259 11.60 18.49 4.37
C ILE A 259 12.55 17.33 4.70
N ALA A 260 12.86 16.51 3.71
CA ALA A 260 13.53 15.23 3.89
C ALA A 260 15.05 15.36 4.18
N GLU A 261 15.75 16.32 3.56
CA GLU A 261 17.21 16.43 3.76
C GLU A 261 17.60 16.84 5.18
N PRO A 262 16.99 17.87 5.81
CA PRO A 262 17.27 18.18 7.22
C PRO A 262 16.93 17.00 8.14
N MET A 263 15.77 16.38 7.90
CA MET A 263 15.29 15.23 8.67
C MET A 263 16.26 14.05 8.62
N ALA A 264 16.75 13.72 7.43
CA ALA A 264 17.71 12.65 7.21
C ALA A 264 19.08 12.96 7.84
N ARG A 265 19.56 14.21 7.73
CA ARG A 265 20.81 14.64 8.38
C ARG A 265 20.74 14.53 9.90
N ASP A 266 19.66 15.02 10.52
CA ASP A 266 19.48 15.00 11.97
C ASP A 266 19.42 13.57 12.51
N ARG A 267 18.83 12.65 11.72
CA ARG A 267 18.69 11.22 12.07
C ARG A 267 19.84 10.34 11.56
N ARG A 268 20.78 10.90 10.81
CA ARG A 268 21.92 10.20 10.18
C ARG A 268 21.49 9.03 9.29
N ILE A 269 20.43 9.24 8.51
CA ILE A 269 19.89 8.28 7.53
C ILE A 269 20.35 8.70 6.13
N GLY A 270 20.70 7.74 5.27
CA GLY A 270 21.01 8.03 3.87
C GLY A 270 19.76 8.48 3.12
N TYR A 271 19.80 9.65 2.49
CA TYR A 271 18.70 10.16 1.67
C TYR A 271 19.21 10.57 0.29
N HIS A 272 18.65 9.95 -0.75
CA HIS A 272 19.13 10.02 -2.13
C HIS A 272 17.97 10.36 -3.08
N PRO A 273 17.60 11.65 -3.22
CA PRO A 273 16.60 12.06 -4.19
C PRO A 273 17.19 12.03 -5.61
N TYR A 274 16.43 11.52 -6.58
CA TYR A 274 16.86 11.54 -7.97
C TYR A 274 15.68 11.57 -8.95
N ASN A 275 15.96 12.09 -10.15
CA ASN A 275 15.05 12.03 -11.26
C ASN A 275 15.38 10.83 -12.17
N PRO A 276 14.48 9.84 -12.32
CA PRO A 276 14.74 8.66 -13.15
C PRO A 276 15.08 8.96 -14.61
N ALA A 277 14.68 10.12 -15.15
CA ALA A 277 15.03 10.55 -16.50
C ALA A 277 16.50 10.98 -16.65
N ARG A 278 17.16 11.33 -15.54
CA ARG A 278 18.56 11.79 -15.50
C ARG A 278 19.55 10.68 -15.14
N GLY A 279 19.06 9.53 -14.71
CA GLY A 279 19.85 8.38 -14.30
C GLY A 279 19.15 7.56 -13.23
N LYS A 280 19.57 6.31 -13.09
CA LYS A 280 19.14 5.43 -11.99
C LYS A 280 20.32 5.17 -11.06
N PRO A 281 20.08 5.02 -9.75
CA PRO A 281 21.13 4.60 -8.84
C PRO A 281 21.58 3.17 -9.19
N GLY A 282 22.88 2.91 -9.15
CA GLY A 282 23.47 1.60 -9.41
C GLY A 282 23.38 0.65 -8.21
N VAL A 283 22.23 0.60 -7.54
CA VAL A 283 22.00 -0.20 -6.33
C VAL A 283 20.80 -1.12 -6.54
N ALA A 284 20.82 -2.28 -5.88
CA ALA A 284 19.65 -3.14 -5.76
C ALA A 284 18.90 -2.80 -4.46
N PHE A 285 17.56 -2.83 -4.51
CA PHE A 285 16.72 -2.38 -3.40
C PHE A 285 16.14 -3.53 -2.59
N ASN A 286 16.20 -3.44 -1.27
CA ASN A 286 15.59 -4.40 -0.34
C ASN A 286 14.09 -4.12 -0.14
N TYR A 287 13.68 -2.87 -0.34
CA TYR A 287 12.29 -2.46 -0.24
C TYR A 287 11.95 -1.49 -1.36
N THR A 288 10.79 -1.64 -1.99
CA THR A 288 10.27 -0.66 -2.95
C THR A 288 8.85 -0.26 -2.57
N ALA A 289 8.59 1.03 -2.39
CA ALA A 289 7.27 1.61 -2.20
C ALA A 289 6.84 2.31 -3.50
N LEU A 290 5.85 1.74 -4.20
CA LEU A 290 5.41 2.20 -5.52
C LEU A 290 4.12 3.02 -5.39
N MET A 291 4.21 4.34 -5.59
CA MET A 291 3.08 5.28 -5.46
C MET A 291 2.42 5.63 -6.80
N ALA A 292 3.14 5.45 -7.91
CA ALA A 292 2.64 5.76 -9.25
C ALA A 292 1.85 4.58 -9.83
N PRO A 293 0.57 4.74 -10.24
CA PRO A 293 -0.27 3.64 -10.74
C PRO A 293 0.08 3.24 -12.18
N VAL A 294 1.34 2.90 -12.41
CA VAL A 294 1.90 2.55 -13.72
C VAL A 294 2.32 1.08 -13.67
N PRO A 295 1.58 0.16 -14.33
CA PRO A 295 1.82 -1.27 -14.19
C PRO A 295 3.23 -1.72 -14.61
N LYS A 296 3.85 -1.02 -15.56
CA LYS A 296 5.23 -1.27 -16.00
C LYS A 296 6.27 -1.08 -14.88
N LEU A 297 5.98 -0.22 -13.90
CA LEU A 297 6.89 0.01 -12.77
C LEU A 297 6.92 -1.17 -11.80
N VAL A 298 5.89 -2.03 -11.80
CA VAL A 298 5.87 -3.27 -11.01
C VAL A 298 6.92 -4.25 -11.53
N ASP A 299 6.96 -4.48 -12.84
CA ASP A 299 7.98 -5.32 -13.48
C ASP A 299 9.39 -4.72 -13.32
N GLN A 300 9.52 -3.41 -13.47
CA GLN A 300 10.80 -2.75 -13.24
C GLN A 300 11.31 -2.96 -11.80
N ALA A 301 10.43 -2.89 -10.80
CA ALA A 301 10.80 -3.11 -9.41
C ALA A 301 11.38 -4.52 -9.18
N ILE A 302 10.85 -5.56 -9.85
CA ILE A 302 11.43 -6.93 -9.81
C ILE A 302 12.90 -6.93 -10.25
N GLY A 303 13.18 -6.22 -11.35
CA GLY A 303 14.53 -6.08 -11.89
C GLY A 303 15.47 -5.36 -10.91
N ASP A 304 15.00 -4.25 -10.34
CA ASP A 304 15.75 -3.37 -9.46
C ASP A 304 15.91 -3.93 -8.01
N SER A 305 15.19 -5.00 -7.65
CA SER A 305 15.23 -5.60 -6.31
C SER A 305 16.47 -6.44 -5.99
N ALA A 306 16.88 -6.40 -4.73
CA ALA A 306 17.80 -7.38 -4.12
C ALA A 306 17.07 -8.70 -3.80
N ASN A 307 17.80 -9.71 -3.34
CA ASN A 307 17.17 -10.96 -2.87
C ASN A 307 16.31 -10.69 -1.63
N HIS A 308 15.18 -11.41 -1.53
CA HIS A 308 14.19 -11.32 -0.45
C HIS A 308 13.56 -9.94 -0.24
N ALA A 309 13.58 -9.11 -1.29
CA ALA A 309 13.03 -7.77 -1.23
C ALA A 309 11.50 -7.76 -1.18
N ILE A 310 10.95 -6.77 -0.49
CA ILE A 310 9.51 -6.46 -0.50
C ILE A 310 9.25 -5.38 -1.54
N ILE A 311 8.24 -5.59 -2.39
CA ILE A 311 7.71 -4.60 -3.32
C ILE A 311 6.29 -4.27 -2.89
N ASN A 312 6.13 -3.11 -2.26
CA ASN A 312 4.86 -2.55 -1.84
C ASN A 312 4.21 -1.79 -3.00
N ILE A 313 3.20 -2.42 -3.60
CA ILE A 313 2.34 -1.87 -4.64
C ILE A 313 1.22 -1.06 -3.96
N PHE A 314 1.63 0.07 -3.36
CA PHE A 314 0.71 0.97 -2.68
C PHE A 314 -0.18 1.73 -3.66
N ALA A 315 0.31 1.97 -4.88
CA ALA A 315 -0.48 2.61 -5.91
C ALA A 315 -1.78 1.84 -6.15
N GLY A 316 -2.90 2.56 -6.15
CA GLY A 316 -4.23 2.02 -6.43
C GLY A 316 -4.41 1.61 -7.90
N ILE A 317 -3.65 0.61 -8.35
CA ILE A 317 -3.81 0.01 -9.67
C ILE A 317 -5.13 -0.78 -9.67
N PRO A 318 -6.10 -0.46 -10.56
CA PRO A 318 -7.41 -1.10 -10.54
C PRO A 318 -7.31 -2.62 -10.64
N ALA A 319 -8.16 -3.34 -9.90
CA ALA A 319 -8.12 -4.81 -9.82
C ALA A 319 -8.21 -5.52 -11.19
N SER A 320 -8.82 -4.87 -12.19
CA SER A 320 -8.94 -5.38 -13.57
C SER A 320 -7.66 -5.25 -14.40
N VAL A 321 -6.66 -4.49 -13.94
CA VAL A 321 -5.43 -4.22 -14.68
C VAL A 321 -4.44 -5.38 -14.53
N SER A 322 -3.92 -5.80 -15.68
CA SER A 322 -2.85 -6.80 -15.77
C SER A 322 -1.58 -6.17 -16.33
N ALA A 323 -0.44 -6.78 -16.02
CA ALA A 323 0.87 -6.42 -16.57
C ALA A 323 1.72 -7.67 -16.76
N THR A 324 2.63 -7.61 -17.72
CA THR A 324 3.68 -8.62 -17.86
C THR A 324 4.74 -8.41 -16.79
N ILE A 325 5.11 -9.47 -16.08
CA ILE A 325 6.17 -9.47 -15.06
C ILE A 325 7.19 -10.57 -15.34
N ASP A 326 8.46 -10.33 -15.03
CA ASP A 326 9.50 -11.36 -15.00
C ASP A 326 9.36 -12.28 -13.77
N LEU A 327 8.50 -13.28 -13.90
CA LEU A 327 8.21 -14.24 -12.83
C LEU A 327 9.42 -15.15 -12.50
N ASP A 328 10.32 -15.41 -13.45
CA ASP A 328 11.55 -16.17 -13.17
C ASP A 328 12.44 -15.39 -12.20
N THR A 329 12.68 -14.10 -12.46
CA THR A 329 13.49 -13.26 -11.57
C THR A 329 12.82 -13.07 -10.21
N TYR A 330 11.49 -12.89 -10.19
CA TYR A 330 10.72 -12.81 -8.96
C TYR A 330 10.92 -14.02 -8.05
N ILE A 331 10.80 -15.23 -8.62
CA ILE A 331 10.93 -16.49 -7.88
C ILE A 331 12.39 -16.72 -7.47
N ALA A 332 13.34 -16.51 -8.37
CA ALA A 332 14.76 -16.74 -8.09
C ALA A 332 15.30 -15.84 -6.97
N LYS A 333 14.83 -14.59 -6.91
CA LYS A 333 15.18 -13.66 -5.83
C LYS A 333 14.30 -13.81 -4.59
N GLN A 334 13.28 -14.68 -4.60
CA GLN A 334 12.28 -14.83 -3.53
C GLN A 334 11.67 -13.48 -3.10
N LEU A 335 11.25 -12.69 -4.09
CA LEU A 335 10.62 -11.39 -3.86
C LEU A 335 9.23 -11.57 -3.27
N TYR A 336 8.71 -10.52 -2.65
CA TYR A 336 7.37 -10.52 -2.09
C TYR A 336 6.59 -9.26 -2.47
N PHE A 337 5.40 -9.45 -3.03
CA PHE A 337 4.50 -8.34 -3.36
C PHE A 337 3.53 -8.14 -2.20
N ILE A 338 3.43 -6.89 -1.74
CA ILE A 338 2.38 -6.46 -0.81
C ILE A 338 1.58 -5.32 -1.44
N GLY A 339 0.36 -5.13 -0.96
CA GLY A 339 -0.50 -4.01 -1.32
C GLY A 339 -1.68 -3.97 -0.35
N THR A 340 -1.93 -2.80 0.22
CA THR A 340 -3.01 -2.56 1.19
C THR A 340 -3.84 -1.37 0.74
N SER A 341 -5.13 -1.42 1.01
CA SER A 341 -6.06 -0.34 0.68
C SER A 341 -6.81 0.11 1.93
N GLY A 342 -6.77 1.41 2.21
CA GLY A 342 -7.41 2.01 3.37
C GLY A 342 -6.72 1.67 4.69
N SER A 343 -7.37 2.02 5.79
CA SER A 343 -6.93 1.71 7.16
C SER A 343 -8.14 1.35 8.03
N VAL A 344 -7.89 0.70 9.17
CA VAL A 344 -8.87 0.53 10.24
C VAL A 344 -8.80 1.65 11.27
N LEU A 345 -9.79 1.69 12.16
CA LEU A 345 -9.78 2.62 13.29
C LEU A 345 -8.60 2.39 14.23
N GLU A 346 -8.14 1.15 14.36
CA GLU A 346 -6.95 0.85 15.17
C GLU A 346 -5.68 1.51 14.61
N ASP A 347 -5.50 1.51 13.29
CA ASP A 347 -4.38 2.20 12.64
C ASP A 347 -4.44 3.72 12.90
N MET A 348 -5.64 4.30 12.89
CA MET A 348 -5.83 5.72 13.24
C MET A 348 -5.49 6.00 14.70
N LYS A 349 -5.84 5.12 15.64
CA LYS A 349 -5.43 5.24 17.05
C LYS A 349 -3.91 5.18 17.19
N VAL A 350 -3.25 4.27 16.49
CA VAL A 350 -1.78 4.15 16.48
C VAL A 350 -1.13 5.43 15.96
N VAL A 351 -1.60 5.96 14.83
CA VAL A 351 -1.07 7.20 14.26
C VAL A 351 -1.34 8.39 15.18
N LEU A 352 -2.54 8.55 15.72
CA LEU A 352 -2.85 9.63 16.66
C LEU A 352 -1.93 9.58 17.88
N ALA A 353 -1.69 8.39 18.45
CA ALA A 353 -0.75 8.23 19.56
C ALA A 353 0.69 8.64 19.18
N LYS A 354 1.15 8.32 17.96
CA LYS A 354 2.46 8.80 17.46
C LYS A 354 2.51 10.32 17.36
N VAL A 355 1.43 10.96 16.93
CA VAL A 355 1.32 12.43 16.84
C VAL A 355 1.32 13.07 18.24
N GLU A 356 0.53 12.54 19.17
CA GLU A 356 0.48 13.04 20.55
C GLU A 356 1.81 12.91 21.29
N MET A 357 2.59 11.86 20.97
CA MET A 357 3.95 11.66 21.49
C MET A 357 5.03 12.46 20.74
N GLY A 358 4.68 13.21 19.68
CA GLY A 358 5.65 13.94 18.85
C GLY A 358 6.60 13.05 18.05
N ARG A 359 6.25 11.77 17.83
CA ARG A 359 7.04 10.83 17.02
C ARG A 359 6.74 10.93 15.52
N LEU A 360 5.59 11.50 15.18
CA LEU A 360 5.18 11.79 13.81
C LEU A 360 4.55 13.18 13.78
N ASP A 361 4.98 14.01 12.84
CA ASP A 361 4.32 15.28 12.54
C ASP A 361 3.56 15.12 11.22
N THR A 362 2.23 15.07 11.31
CA THR A 362 1.37 14.86 10.15
C THR A 362 1.25 16.11 9.28
N ASP A 363 1.49 17.31 9.84
CA ASP A 363 1.43 18.60 9.14
C ASP A 363 2.51 18.73 8.05
N LEU A 364 3.59 17.94 8.13
CA LEU A 364 4.66 17.91 7.13
C LEU A 364 4.18 17.51 5.73
N SER A 365 3.01 16.87 5.63
CA SER A 365 2.40 16.50 4.36
C SER A 365 1.56 17.63 3.73
N VAL A 366 1.30 18.73 4.44
CA VAL A 366 0.47 19.84 3.94
C VAL A 366 1.23 20.63 2.88
N ALA A 367 0.60 20.81 1.72
CA ALA A 367 1.14 21.61 0.62
C ALA A 367 0.24 22.79 0.21
N ALA A 368 -1.03 22.77 0.60
CA ALA A 368 -1.95 23.87 0.39
C ALA A 368 -3.04 23.91 1.46
N ILE A 369 -3.61 25.10 1.65
CA ILE A 369 -4.78 25.32 2.49
C ILE A 369 -5.90 25.95 1.65
N SER A 370 -7.13 25.77 2.08
CA SER A 370 -8.32 26.32 1.42
C SER A 370 -9.43 26.57 2.43
N GLY A 371 -10.32 27.51 2.09
CA GLY A 371 -11.66 27.60 2.64
C GLY A 371 -12.67 26.84 1.79
N MET A 372 -13.95 27.05 2.07
CA MET A 372 -15.03 26.52 1.24
C MET A 372 -14.99 27.06 -0.20
N ALA A 373 -14.62 28.34 -0.38
CA ALA A 373 -14.51 28.97 -1.69
C ALA A 373 -13.49 28.29 -2.63
N GLY A 374 -12.42 27.70 -2.08
CA GLY A 374 -11.40 26.98 -2.85
C GLY A 374 -11.56 25.46 -2.89
N ALA A 375 -12.57 24.88 -2.22
CA ALA A 375 -12.68 23.43 -2.07
C ALA A 375 -12.79 22.68 -3.41
N VAL A 376 -13.62 23.20 -4.34
CA VAL A 376 -13.79 22.61 -5.69
C VAL A 376 -12.51 22.68 -6.49
N ASP A 377 -11.78 23.81 -6.41
CA ASP A 377 -10.49 23.94 -7.08
C ASP A 377 -9.44 23.03 -6.44
N GLY A 378 -9.53 22.79 -5.12
CA GLY A 378 -8.74 21.78 -4.42
C GLY A 378 -8.92 20.37 -4.99
N ILE A 379 -10.18 19.94 -5.19
CA ILE A 379 -10.48 18.64 -5.81
C ILE A 379 -9.87 18.55 -7.21
N ARG A 380 -10.10 19.58 -8.05
CA ARG A 380 -9.54 19.64 -9.41
C ARG A 380 -8.01 19.62 -9.42
N ALA A 381 -7.37 20.25 -8.43
CA ALA A 381 -5.92 20.25 -8.31
C ALA A 381 -5.37 18.86 -7.95
N VAL A 382 -6.09 18.09 -7.14
CA VAL A 382 -5.78 16.67 -6.86
C VAL A 382 -5.93 15.84 -8.14
N GLU A 383 -7.04 15.97 -8.86
CA GLU A 383 -7.29 15.25 -10.13
C GLU A 383 -6.18 15.49 -11.16
N LYS A 384 -5.66 16.72 -11.21
CA LYS A 384 -4.60 17.14 -12.15
C LYS A 384 -3.19 16.96 -11.58
N ALA A 385 -3.03 16.38 -10.39
CA ALA A 385 -1.76 16.20 -9.69
C ALA A 385 -0.92 17.49 -9.58
N GLN A 386 -1.57 18.64 -9.34
CA GLN A 386 -0.93 19.95 -9.30
C GLN A 386 -0.32 20.31 -7.94
N ILE A 387 -0.77 19.64 -6.86
CA ILE A 387 -0.29 19.88 -5.50
C ILE A 387 0.50 18.64 -5.03
N PRO A 388 1.77 18.78 -4.61
CA PRO A 388 2.64 17.65 -4.25
C PRO A 388 2.37 17.08 -2.84
N GLY A 389 1.37 17.58 -2.13
CA GLY A 389 1.02 17.17 -0.78
C GLY A 389 -0.49 17.21 -0.55
N LYS A 390 -0.88 17.25 0.72
CA LYS A 390 -2.27 17.32 1.15
C LYS A 390 -2.80 18.75 1.10
N ILE A 391 -4.07 18.87 0.78
CA ILE A 391 -4.82 20.12 0.78
C ILE A 391 -5.74 20.10 1.99
N LEU A 392 -5.60 21.07 2.89
CA LEU A 392 -6.46 21.19 4.07
C LEU A 392 -7.57 22.20 3.77
N VAL A 393 -8.82 21.75 3.92
CA VAL A 393 -9.99 22.63 3.80
C VAL A 393 -10.46 22.99 5.20
N TYR A 394 -10.52 24.28 5.50
CA TYR A 394 -11.03 24.83 6.76
C TYR A 394 -12.42 25.44 6.51
N PRO A 395 -13.52 24.75 6.86
CA PRO A 395 -14.86 25.27 6.61
C PRO A 395 -15.14 26.64 7.26
N ALA A 396 -14.48 26.94 8.38
CA ALA A 396 -14.57 28.23 9.06
C ALA A 396 -13.87 29.39 8.32
N CYS A 397 -12.99 29.11 7.35
CA CYS A 397 -12.27 30.11 6.56
C CYS A 397 -12.96 30.31 5.21
N GLU A 398 -14.28 30.51 5.20
CA GLU A 398 -15.15 30.35 4.01
C GLU A 398 -14.60 30.96 2.72
N THR A 399 -14.08 32.18 2.77
CA THR A 399 -13.65 32.96 1.60
C THR A 399 -12.21 32.70 1.15
N LEU A 400 -11.45 31.85 1.85
CA LEU A 400 -10.08 31.51 1.48
C LEU A 400 -10.05 30.70 0.17
N PRO A 401 -9.44 31.21 -0.91
CA PRO A 401 -9.22 30.40 -2.11
C PRO A 401 -8.19 29.28 -1.87
N LEU A 402 -8.12 28.31 -2.77
CA LEU A 402 -7.04 27.32 -2.75
C LEU A 402 -5.68 28.04 -2.81
N THR A 403 -4.90 27.91 -1.75
CA THR A 403 -3.65 28.64 -1.57
C THR A 403 -2.51 27.67 -1.26
N PRO A 404 -1.62 27.40 -2.24
CA PRO A 404 -0.37 26.70 -2.00
C PRO A 404 0.49 27.41 -0.95
N LEU A 405 1.21 26.65 -0.10
CA LEU A 405 1.99 27.23 1.00
C LEU A 405 3.11 28.18 0.51
N ASP A 406 3.70 27.90 -0.66
CA ASP A 406 4.71 28.75 -1.28
C ASP A 406 4.16 30.09 -1.83
N GLN A 407 2.84 30.19 -1.99
CA GLN A 407 2.13 31.41 -2.39
C GLN A 407 1.46 32.10 -1.21
N LEU A 408 1.46 31.49 -0.02
CA LEU A 408 0.74 31.99 1.15
C LEU A 408 1.17 33.41 1.55
N SER A 409 2.44 33.76 1.37
CA SER A 409 2.96 35.10 1.67
C SER A 409 2.32 36.22 0.85
N LYS A 410 1.77 35.91 -0.33
CA LYS A 410 1.07 36.87 -1.19
C LYS A 410 -0.39 37.06 -0.79
N VAL A 411 -1.01 36.02 -0.21
CA VAL A 411 -2.44 35.98 0.12
C VAL A 411 -2.69 36.34 1.58
N LEU A 412 -1.92 35.74 2.49
CA LEU A 412 -1.99 35.91 3.95
C LEU A 412 -0.58 36.07 4.55
N PRO A 413 0.07 37.24 4.38
CA PRO A 413 1.45 37.46 4.83
C PRO A 413 1.68 37.18 6.32
N THR A 414 0.69 37.52 7.16
CA THR A 414 0.77 37.32 8.62
C THR A 414 0.72 35.85 9.01
N VAL A 415 0.02 35.01 8.23
CA VAL A 415 -0.04 33.55 8.43
C VAL A 415 1.24 32.91 7.89
N ALA A 416 1.70 33.34 6.72
CA ALA A 416 2.94 32.84 6.12
C ALA A 416 4.16 33.05 7.03
N ALA A 417 4.21 34.16 7.76
CA ALA A 417 5.27 34.45 8.73
C ALA A 417 5.30 33.48 9.93
N LYS A 418 4.30 32.64 10.10
CA LYS A 418 4.20 31.61 11.15
C LYS A 418 4.53 30.20 10.67
N LEU A 419 4.76 30.01 9.37
CA LEU A 419 5.26 28.75 8.84
C LEU A 419 6.65 28.44 9.42
N ASP A 420 6.94 27.17 9.62
CA ASP A 420 8.25 26.71 10.08
C ASP A 420 9.04 26.25 8.86
N ASN A 421 10.01 27.06 8.43
CA ASN A 421 10.77 26.82 7.19
C ASN A 421 9.88 26.59 5.95
N GLY A 422 8.73 27.27 5.90
CA GLY A 422 7.73 27.13 4.83
C GLY A 422 6.75 25.97 5.01
N LEU A 423 6.85 25.21 6.10
CA LEU A 423 5.96 24.10 6.42
C LEU A 423 4.81 24.54 7.32
N TRP A 424 3.66 23.89 7.14
CA TRP A 424 2.50 24.10 7.98
C TRP A 424 2.77 23.62 9.40
N ASN A 425 2.17 24.31 10.38
CA ASN A 425 2.27 23.96 11.78
C ASN A 425 1.12 24.63 12.56
N ARG A 426 1.03 24.30 13.85
CA ARG A 426 0.02 24.86 14.76
C ARG A 426 0.00 26.39 14.87
N ASN A 427 1.15 27.05 14.85
CA ASN A 427 1.21 28.52 14.94
C ASN A 427 0.63 29.18 13.67
N ALA A 428 0.90 28.60 12.50
CA ALA A 428 0.30 29.04 11.24
C ALA A 428 -1.22 28.82 11.24
N GLU A 429 -1.68 27.66 11.71
CA GLU A 429 -3.11 27.38 11.84
C GLU A 429 -3.81 28.35 12.79
N GLN A 430 -3.24 28.62 13.96
CA GLN A 430 -3.81 29.58 14.91
C GLN A 430 -3.90 30.99 14.32
N ALA A 431 -2.87 31.43 13.59
CA ALA A 431 -2.89 32.73 12.91
C ALA A 431 -3.94 32.78 11.80
N LEU A 432 -4.13 31.69 11.06
CA LEU A 432 -5.18 31.56 10.05
C LEU A 432 -6.57 31.71 10.69
N LEU A 433 -6.86 30.89 11.70
CA LEU A 433 -8.17 30.90 12.36
C LEU A 433 -8.46 32.24 13.04
N ALA A 434 -7.44 32.89 13.62
CA ALA A 434 -7.58 34.23 14.18
C ALA A 434 -7.91 35.28 13.10
N HIS A 435 -7.31 35.19 11.91
CA HIS A 435 -7.60 36.10 10.80
C HIS A 435 -9.07 36.03 10.35
N PHE A 436 -9.64 34.82 10.30
CA PHE A 436 -11.02 34.60 9.84
C PHE A 436 -12.08 34.73 10.94
N LYS A 437 -11.71 34.65 12.23
CA LYS A 437 -12.62 34.95 13.35
C LYS A 437 -12.90 36.45 13.54
N GLN A 438 -12.02 37.32 13.02
CA GLN A 438 -12.09 38.77 13.19
C GLN A 438 -12.88 39.49 12.08
N LYS A 439 -13.30 38.75 11.05
CA LYS A 439 -14.14 39.22 9.94
C LYS A 439 -15.52 38.60 10.07
#